data_AF-A0A3P7K616-F1
#
_entry.id   AF-A0A3P7K616-F1
#
_cell.length_a   1.000
_cell.length_b   1.000
_cell.length_c   1.000
_cell.angle_alpha   90.00
_cell.angle_beta   90.00
_cell.angle_gamma   90.00
#
_symmetry.space_group_name_H-M   'P 1'
#
loop_
_entity.id
_entity.type
_entity.pdbx_description
1 polymer ?
#
loop_
_entity_poly.entity_id
_entity_poly.type
_entity_poly.pdbx_seq_one_letter_code
_entity_poly.pdbx_strand_id
1 'polypeptide(L)'
;MLLRKDARIERPHRYSCICETCDRERLNDSLQYSLKRINTYRALASPAWMSLTSPDPILSAFKLSWELQQLAVVEHEFKETYLQLAEQCKQFACDLMSQCRSSEEVIAVLNKECNAHDENVDVWASKLSLSRLKLAIKYEQKAFVSHPHCQQLLTSIWYEGFPGRQQRGSAWNIIVCIILIILWPVLAISYILVSYVFLDLIFKNLSPKI
;
A
#
# COMPACT_ATOMS: atom_id res chain seq x y z
N MET A 1 -2.97 -22.85 -20.79
CA MET A 1 -3.64 -24.14 -21.09
C MET A 1 -4.10 -24.88 -19.83
N LEU A 2 -3.31 -24.90 -18.74
CA LEU A 2 -3.67 -25.60 -17.48
C LEU A 2 -4.81 -24.93 -16.68
N LEU A 3 -4.80 -23.61 -16.54
CA LEU A 3 -5.87 -22.88 -15.83
C LEU A 3 -7.25 -23.01 -16.50
N ARG A 4 -7.31 -23.24 -17.82
CA ARG A 4 -8.56 -23.50 -18.54
C ARG A 4 -9.16 -24.88 -18.24
N LYS A 5 -8.40 -25.76 -17.57
CA LYS A 5 -8.82 -27.08 -17.13
C LYS A 5 -9.05 -27.12 -15.60
N ASP A 6 -9.28 -25.98 -14.98
CA ASP A 6 -9.53 -25.80 -13.53
C ASP A 6 -8.44 -26.34 -12.59
N ALA A 7 -7.21 -26.53 -13.08
CA ALA A 7 -6.08 -26.85 -12.23
C ALA A 7 -5.75 -25.66 -11.30
N ARG A 8 -5.99 -25.81 -9.99
CA ARG A 8 -5.71 -24.80 -8.98
C ARG A 8 -4.67 -25.27 -7.99
N ILE A 9 -3.77 -24.37 -7.60
CA ILE A 9 -2.81 -24.61 -6.53
C ILE A 9 -3.53 -24.35 -5.21
N GLU A 10 -3.64 -25.37 -4.36
CA GLU A 10 -4.17 -25.24 -3.01
C GLU A 10 -3.20 -24.47 -2.13
N ARG A 11 -3.73 -23.52 -1.35
CA ARG A 11 -2.89 -22.79 -0.39
C ARG A 11 -2.50 -23.72 0.76
N PRO A 12 -1.21 -23.70 1.17
CA PRO A 12 -0.77 -24.49 2.30
C PRO A 12 -1.46 -24.02 3.58
N HIS A 13 -1.69 -24.95 4.50
CA HIS A 13 -2.21 -24.62 5.82
C HIS A 13 -1.25 -23.71 6.59
N ARG A 14 -1.77 -23.01 7.60
CA ARG A 14 -0.93 -22.24 8.53
C ARG A 14 0.12 -23.15 9.16
N TYR A 15 1.31 -22.60 9.42
CA TYR A 15 2.41 -23.35 10.02
C TYR A 15 1.99 -24.09 11.31
N SER A 16 1.18 -23.46 12.16
CA SER A 16 0.68 -24.00 13.43
C SER A 16 -0.58 -24.87 13.31
N CYS A 17 -0.91 -25.38 12.12
CA CYS A 17 -2.08 -26.24 11.92
C CYS A 17 -1.89 -27.63 12.56
N ILE A 18 -2.96 -28.15 13.17
CA ILE A 18 -2.99 -29.43 13.90
C ILE A 18 -4.05 -30.38 13.31
N CYS A 19 -4.38 -30.23 12.02
CA CYS A 19 -5.28 -31.19 11.40
C CYS A 19 -4.59 -32.54 11.19
N GLU A 20 -5.36 -33.62 11.19
CA GLU A 20 -4.85 -35.00 11.08
C GLU A 20 -3.96 -35.20 9.84
N THR A 21 -4.28 -34.52 8.73
CA THR A 21 -3.46 -34.59 7.50
C THR A 21 -2.09 -33.93 7.69
N CYS A 22 -2.04 -32.73 8.27
CA CYS A 22 -0.77 -32.05 8.55
C CYS A 22 0.06 -32.80 9.59
N ASP A 23 -0.58 -33.35 10.62
CA ASP A 23 0.11 -34.09 11.68
C ASP A 23 0.73 -35.38 11.13
N ARG A 24 -0.03 -36.15 10.33
CA ARG A 24 0.46 -37.34 9.66
C ARG A 24 1.63 -37.05 8.71
N GLU A 25 1.54 -36.01 7.88
CA GLU A 25 2.62 -35.66 6.95
C GLU A 25 3.90 -35.22 7.70
N ARG A 26 3.75 -34.49 8.82
CA ARG A 26 4.87 -34.08 9.68
C ARG A 26 5.55 -35.26 10.38
N LEU A 27 4.76 -36.24 10.84
CA LEU A 27 5.26 -37.45 11.49
C LEU A 27 5.95 -38.40 10.50
N ASN A 28 5.47 -38.44 9.25
CA ASN A 28 6.03 -39.30 8.21
C ASN A 28 7.41 -38.79 7.74
N ASP A 29 7.48 -37.52 7.29
CA ASP A 29 8.74 -36.88 6.90
C ASP A 29 8.62 -35.34 7.01
N SER A 30 9.24 -34.79 8.05
CA SER A 30 9.21 -33.35 8.35
C SER A 30 9.93 -32.50 7.30
N LEU A 31 10.98 -33.04 6.67
CA LEU A 31 11.73 -32.34 5.63
C LEU A 31 10.92 -32.29 4.34
N GLN A 32 10.34 -33.41 3.91
CA GLN A 32 9.46 -33.43 2.74
C GLN A 32 8.23 -32.53 2.95
N TYR A 33 7.64 -32.53 4.14
CA TYR A 33 6.53 -31.63 4.45
C TYR A 33 6.91 -30.14 4.27
N SER A 34 8.10 -29.77 4.74
CA SER A 34 8.63 -28.40 4.61
C SER A 34 8.96 -28.05 3.15
N LEU A 35 9.59 -28.97 2.41
CA LEU A 35 9.89 -28.81 0.99
C LEU A 35 8.62 -28.73 0.12
N LYS A 36 7.57 -29.49 0.46
CA LYS A 36 6.27 -29.40 -0.20
C LYS A 36 5.69 -28.00 -0.02
N ARG A 37 5.67 -27.48 1.21
CA ARG A 37 5.18 -26.12 1.51
C ARG A 37 5.95 -25.04 0.76
N ILE A 38 7.28 -25.08 0.76
CA ILE A 38 8.08 -24.05 0.07
C ILE A 38 7.92 -24.10 -1.44
N ASN A 39 7.79 -25.30 -2.03
CA ASN A 39 7.53 -25.46 -3.45
C ASN A 39 6.13 -24.95 -3.84
N THR A 40 5.13 -25.17 -2.99
CA THR A 40 3.80 -24.59 -3.18
C THR A 40 3.87 -23.06 -3.15
N TYR A 41 4.59 -22.47 -2.18
CA TYR A 41 4.77 -21.01 -2.12
C TYR A 41 5.54 -20.46 -3.32
N ARG A 42 6.56 -21.18 -3.81
CA ARG A 42 7.29 -20.83 -5.03
C ARG A 42 6.36 -20.78 -6.24
N ALA A 43 5.43 -21.73 -6.36
CA ALA A 43 4.45 -21.73 -7.43
C ALA A 43 3.45 -20.57 -7.30
N LEU A 44 2.96 -20.30 -6.08
CA LEU A 44 2.05 -19.18 -5.79
C LEU A 44 2.69 -17.80 -6.01
N ALA A 45 3.98 -17.66 -5.72
CA ALA A 45 4.77 -16.44 -5.88
C ALA A 45 5.19 -16.19 -7.34
N SER A 46 4.88 -17.10 -8.27
CA SER A 46 5.25 -16.89 -9.67
C SER A 46 4.43 -15.75 -10.29
N PRO A 47 5.07 -14.83 -11.04
CA PRO A 47 4.39 -13.70 -11.70
C PRO A 47 3.23 -14.12 -12.60
N ALA A 48 3.42 -15.20 -13.37
CA ALA A 48 2.40 -15.74 -14.26
C ALA A 48 1.16 -16.23 -13.48
N TRP A 49 1.37 -16.91 -12.35
CA TRP A 49 0.28 -17.39 -11.51
C TRP A 49 -0.53 -16.23 -10.92
N MET A 50 0.17 -15.26 -10.31
CA MET A 50 -0.46 -14.08 -9.71
C MET A 50 -1.24 -13.27 -10.76
N SER A 51 -0.68 -13.10 -11.96
CA SER A 51 -1.32 -12.34 -13.04
C SER A 51 -2.59 -13.00 -13.57
N LEU A 52 -2.60 -14.34 -13.67
CA LEU A 52 -3.70 -15.07 -14.30
C LEU A 52 -4.79 -15.51 -13.33
N THR A 53 -4.48 -15.64 -12.04
CA THR A 53 -5.40 -16.24 -11.05
C THR A 53 -5.98 -15.19 -10.10
N SER A 54 -5.27 -14.09 -9.85
CA SER A 54 -5.72 -13.09 -8.89
C SER A 54 -6.58 -12.00 -9.54
N PRO A 55 -7.72 -11.62 -8.94
CA PRO A 55 -8.52 -10.47 -9.40
C PRO A 55 -7.79 -9.14 -9.18
N ASP A 56 -6.91 -9.09 -8.19
CA ASP A 56 -6.01 -7.98 -7.94
C ASP A 56 -4.58 -8.49 -7.73
N PRO A 57 -3.75 -8.50 -8.79
CA PRO A 57 -2.42 -9.09 -8.73
C PRO A 57 -1.48 -8.29 -7.82
N ILE A 58 -1.57 -6.96 -7.79
CA ILE A 58 -0.72 -6.09 -6.96
C ILE A 58 -1.03 -6.32 -5.47
N LEU A 59 -2.31 -6.31 -5.10
CA LEU A 59 -2.71 -6.60 -3.71
C LEU A 59 -2.31 -8.01 -3.28
N SER A 60 -2.48 -8.98 -4.18
CA SER A 60 -2.11 -10.37 -3.92
C SER A 60 -0.60 -10.49 -3.68
N ALA A 61 0.21 -9.80 -4.47
CA ALA A 61 1.66 -9.75 -4.31
C ALA A 61 2.08 -9.12 -2.98
N PHE A 62 1.44 -8.03 -2.55
CA PHE A 62 1.70 -7.43 -1.24
C PHE A 62 1.40 -8.39 -0.09
N LYS A 63 0.20 -9.00 -0.10
CA LYS A 63 -0.20 -9.98 0.93
C LYS A 63 0.74 -11.18 0.96
N LEU A 64 1.08 -11.72 -0.20
CA LEU A 64 1.95 -12.90 -0.30
C LEU A 64 3.38 -12.58 0.14
N SER A 65 3.93 -11.43 -0.26
CA SER A 65 5.26 -11.02 0.20
C SER A 65 5.34 -10.87 1.72
N TRP A 66 4.29 -10.31 2.34
CA TRP A 66 4.19 -10.21 3.79
C TRP A 66 4.09 -11.58 4.47
N GLU A 67 3.22 -12.45 3.96
CA GLU A 67 3.07 -13.83 4.46
C GLU A 67 4.39 -14.60 4.41
N LEU A 68 5.14 -14.48 3.30
CA LEU A 68 6.45 -15.09 3.13
C LEU A 68 7.50 -14.52 4.09
N GLN A 69 7.49 -13.21 4.34
CA GLN A 69 8.37 -12.61 5.34
C GLN A 69 8.09 -13.13 6.75
N GLN A 70 6.82 -13.33 7.12
CA GLN A 70 6.48 -13.91 8.42
C GLN A 70 6.90 -15.37 8.51
N LEU A 71 6.72 -16.15 7.44
CA LEU A 71 7.18 -17.55 7.38
C LEU A 71 8.70 -17.66 7.50
N ALA A 72 9.46 -16.72 6.93
CA ALA A 72 10.91 -16.67 7.05
C ALA A 72 11.40 -16.48 8.50
N VAL A 73 10.56 -15.91 9.39
CA VAL A 73 10.85 -15.77 10.82
C VAL A 73 10.51 -17.06 11.58
N VAL A 74 9.46 -17.75 11.17
CA VAL A 74 8.99 -18.99 11.81
C VAL A 74 9.87 -20.19 11.43
N GLU A 75 10.20 -20.33 10.15
CA GLU A 75 11.03 -21.40 9.59
C GLU A 75 12.43 -20.89 9.24
N HIS A 76 13.34 -21.05 10.19
CA HIS A 76 14.68 -20.48 10.13
C HIS A 76 15.58 -21.25 9.14
N GLU A 77 15.34 -22.55 8.95
CA GLU A 77 16.10 -23.43 8.07
C GLU A 77 15.98 -23.02 6.59
N PHE A 78 14.83 -22.47 6.18
CA PHE A 78 14.55 -22.04 4.81
C PHE A 78 14.36 -20.52 4.67
N LYS A 79 14.77 -19.76 5.68
CA LYS A 79 14.60 -18.30 5.75
C LYS A 79 14.98 -17.58 4.47
N GLU A 80 16.16 -17.86 3.93
CA GLU A 80 16.66 -17.18 2.72
C GLU A 80 15.76 -17.42 1.50
N THR A 81 15.26 -18.63 1.33
CA THR A 81 14.37 -18.95 0.20
C THR A 81 13.04 -18.22 0.34
N TYR A 82 12.46 -18.14 1.54
CA TYR A 82 11.24 -17.36 1.76
C TYR A 82 11.45 -15.87 1.49
N LEU A 83 12.58 -15.30 1.92
CA LEU A 83 12.91 -13.89 1.65
C LEU A 83 13.10 -13.62 0.16
N GLN A 84 13.73 -14.54 -0.58
CA GLN A 84 13.85 -14.44 -2.04
C GLN A 84 12.48 -14.47 -2.73
N LEU A 85 11.59 -15.38 -2.34
CA LEU A 85 10.22 -15.44 -2.87
C LEU A 85 9.42 -14.18 -2.51
N ALA A 86 9.61 -13.65 -1.30
CA ALA A 86 8.98 -12.41 -0.89
C ALA A 86 9.44 -11.25 -1.79
N GLU A 87 10.75 -11.14 -2.05
CA GLU A 87 11.31 -10.11 -2.92
C GLU A 87 10.81 -10.24 -4.36
N GLN A 88 10.69 -11.46 -4.90
CA GLN A 88 10.08 -11.69 -6.21
C GLN A 88 8.65 -11.14 -6.30
N CYS A 89 7.84 -11.31 -5.24
CA CYS A 89 6.50 -10.74 -5.18
C CYS A 89 6.52 -9.20 -5.14
N LYS A 90 7.47 -8.60 -4.41
CA LYS A 90 7.63 -7.13 -4.38
C LYS A 90 8.02 -6.59 -5.75
N GLN A 91 9.01 -7.23 -6.38
CA GLN A 91 9.49 -6.85 -7.70
C GLN A 91 8.37 -6.96 -8.75
N PHE A 92 7.58 -8.03 -8.71
CA PHE A 92 6.42 -8.18 -9.61
C PHE A 92 5.43 -7.00 -9.51
N ALA A 93 5.15 -6.51 -8.30
CA ALA A 93 4.28 -5.34 -8.13
C ALA A 93 4.91 -4.06 -8.71
N CYS A 94 6.23 -3.87 -8.56
CA CYS A 94 6.96 -2.77 -9.18
C CYS A 94 6.96 -2.89 -10.72
N ASP A 95 7.15 -4.09 -11.24
CA ASP A 95 7.16 -4.35 -12.67
C ASP A 95 5.79 -4.02 -13.28
N LEU A 96 4.69 -4.39 -12.62
CA LEU A 96 3.35 -3.97 -13.04
C LEU A 96 3.16 -2.45 -13.03
N MET A 97 3.68 -1.76 -12.00
CA MET A 97 3.63 -0.30 -11.92
C MET A 97 4.42 0.36 -13.07
N SER A 98 5.57 -0.21 -13.44
CA SER A 98 6.40 0.32 -14.54
C SER A 98 5.75 0.19 -15.93
N GLN A 99 4.71 -0.65 -16.09
CA GLN A 99 3.94 -0.74 -17.33
C GLN A 99 2.90 0.37 -17.50
N CYS A 100 2.62 1.16 -16.46
CA CYS A 100 1.66 2.26 -16.54
C CYS A 100 2.22 3.38 -17.45
N ARG A 101 1.44 3.80 -18.45
CA ARG A 101 1.85 4.79 -19.46
C ARG A 101 1.27 6.17 -19.21
N SER A 102 0.22 6.27 -18.40
CA SER A 102 -0.44 7.54 -18.09
C SER A 102 -0.54 7.76 -16.58
N SER A 103 -0.60 9.03 -16.16
CA SER A 103 -0.85 9.36 -14.76
C SER A 103 -2.21 8.85 -14.28
N GLU A 104 -3.19 8.75 -15.18
CA GLU A 104 -4.51 8.18 -14.88
C GLU A 104 -4.43 6.69 -14.51
N GLU A 105 -3.64 5.91 -15.25
CA GLU A 105 -3.40 4.50 -14.91
C GLU A 105 -2.71 4.35 -13.56
N VAL A 106 -1.70 5.19 -13.28
CA VAL A 106 -1.00 5.20 -11.98
C VAL A 106 -1.97 5.56 -10.85
N ILE A 107 -2.81 6.58 -11.05
CA ILE A 107 -3.86 6.97 -10.09
C ILE A 107 -4.83 5.81 -9.87
N ALA A 108 -5.29 5.15 -10.95
CA ALA A 108 -6.20 4.02 -10.87
C ALA A 108 -5.60 2.86 -10.06
N VAL A 109 -4.32 2.56 -10.25
CA VAL A 109 -3.61 1.53 -9.45
C VAL A 109 -3.51 1.95 -7.98
N LEU A 110 -3.19 3.23 -7.70
CA LEU A 110 -2.96 3.73 -6.34
C LEU A 110 -4.25 3.99 -5.54
N ASN A 111 -5.38 4.21 -6.22
CA ASN A 111 -6.68 4.49 -5.59
C ASN A 111 -7.66 3.31 -5.67
N LYS A 112 -7.25 2.15 -6.19
CA LYS A 112 -8.12 0.99 -6.31
C LYS A 112 -8.61 0.49 -4.94
N GLU A 113 -9.81 0.91 -4.58
CA GLU A 113 -10.59 0.39 -3.45
C GLU A 113 -11.28 -0.92 -3.84
N CYS A 114 -11.35 -1.86 -2.90
CA CYS A 114 -12.11 -3.11 -3.11
C CYS A 114 -13.63 -2.92 -2.99
N ASN A 115 -14.10 -1.73 -2.55
CA ASN A 115 -15.50 -1.44 -2.27
C ASN A 115 -15.91 -0.12 -2.94
N ALA A 116 -15.91 -0.06 -4.26
CA ALA A 116 -16.50 1.06 -4.99
C ALA A 116 -18.01 0.84 -5.10
N HIS A 117 -18.77 1.36 -4.14
CA HIS A 117 -20.18 1.66 -4.33
C HIS A 117 -20.46 3.05 -3.76
N ASP A 118 -19.81 4.06 -4.33
CA ASP A 118 -20.24 5.44 -4.16
C ASP A 118 -19.87 6.22 -5.42
N GLU A 119 -20.86 6.42 -6.29
CA GLU A 119 -20.71 7.03 -7.61
C GLU A 119 -20.63 8.58 -7.56
N ASN A 120 -20.56 9.18 -6.36
CA ASN A 120 -20.55 10.63 -6.16
C ASN A 120 -19.32 11.16 -5.39
N VAL A 121 -18.15 10.53 -5.55
CA VAL A 121 -16.92 11.03 -4.92
C VAL A 121 -16.19 11.97 -5.86
N ASP A 122 -15.98 13.21 -5.42
CA ASP A 122 -15.15 14.20 -6.11
C ASP A 122 -13.80 13.60 -6.51
N VAL A 123 -13.42 13.75 -7.79
CA VAL A 123 -12.15 13.25 -8.34
C VAL A 123 -10.94 13.68 -7.50
N TRP A 124 -11.02 14.85 -6.85
CA TRP A 124 -10.01 15.37 -5.94
C TRP A 124 -9.94 14.59 -4.60
N ALA A 125 -11.08 14.28 -3.98
CA ALA A 125 -11.13 13.44 -2.80
C ALA A 125 -10.64 12.01 -3.10
N SER A 126 -10.96 11.49 -4.29
CA SER A 126 -10.42 10.22 -4.78
C SER A 126 -8.91 10.28 -4.97
N LYS A 127 -8.34 11.35 -5.57
CA LYS A 127 -6.88 11.54 -5.70
C LYS A 127 -6.16 11.55 -4.35
N LEU A 128 -6.78 12.05 -3.29
CA LEU A 128 -6.23 12.04 -1.92
C LEU A 128 -6.44 10.74 -1.15
N SER A 129 -7.35 9.86 -1.57
CA SER A 129 -7.69 8.66 -0.80
C SER A 129 -6.49 7.71 -0.71
N LEU A 130 -5.72 7.57 -1.81
CA LEU A 130 -4.45 6.83 -1.93
C LEU A 130 -4.50 5.50 -1.17
N SER A 131 -5.62 4.79 -1.29
CA SER A 131 -5.97 3.65 -0.46
C SER A 131 -4.98 2.49 -0.64
N ARG A 132 -4.57 2.22 -1.89
CA ARG A 132 -3.56 1.21 -2.20
C ARG A 132 -2.18 1.61 -1.69
N LEU A 133 -1.84 2.89 -1.76
CA LEU A 133 -0.55 3.39 -1.28
C LEU A 133 -0.42 3.23 0.24
N LYS A 134 -1.47 3.58 0.99
CA LYS A 134 -1.53 3.34 2.45
C LYS A 134 -1.35 1.87 2.78
N LEU A 135 -1.96 1.00 1.97
CA LEU A 135 -1.81 -0.44 2.13
C LEU A 135 -0.40 -0.94 1.79
N ALA A 136 0.24 -0.38 0.76
CA ALA A 136 1.64 -0.68 0.42
C ALA A 136 2.58 -0.31 1.57
N ILE A 137 2.34 0.82 2.24
CA ILE A 137 3.08 1.22 3.46
C ILE A 137 2.84 0.22 4.59
N LYS A 138 1.60 -0.20 4.83
CA LYS A 138 1.25 -1.20 5.86
C LYS A 138 1.95 -2.54 5.65
N TYR A 139 2.14 -2.95 4.39
CA TYR A 139 2.87 -4.17 4.03
C TYR A 139 4.37 -3.94 3.77
N GLU A 140 4.92 -2.80 4.20
CA GLU A 140 6.35 -2.45 4.09
C GLU A 140 6.93 -2.57 2.67
N GLN A 141 6.15 -2.21 1.66
CA GLN A 141 6.52 -2.29 0.25
C GLN A 141 7.38 -1.10 -0.18
N LYS A 142 8.60 -1.01 0.36
CA LYS A 142 9.50 0.14 0.17
C LYS A 142 9.79 0.44 -1.30
N ALA A 143 10.15 -0.59 -2.08
CA ALA A 143 10.47 -0.45 -3.50
C ALA A 143 9.30 0.09 -4.34
N PHE A 144 8.07 -0.37 -4.04
CA PHE A 144 6.86 0.08 -4.72
C PHE A 144 6.54 1.55 -4.41
N VAL A 145 6.68 1.95 -3.14
CA VAL A 145 6.44 3.34 -2.72
C VAL A 145 7.52 4.26 -3.28
N SER A 146 8.79 3.85 -3.32
CA SER A 146 9.89 4.63 -3.91
C SER A 146 9.92 4.64 -5.43
N HIS A 147 8.97 3.97 -6.09
CA HIS A 147 8.95 3.88 -7.55
C HIS A 147 8.82 5.28 -8.19
N PRO A 148 9.56 5.60 -9.27
CA PRO A 148 9.55 6.92 -9.90
C PRO A 148 8.15 7.42 -10.27
N HIS A 149 7.28 6.56 -10.82
CA HIS A 149 5.90 6.94 -11.15
C HIS A 149 5.05 7.28 -9.93
N CYS A 150 5.21 6.54 -8.83
CA CYS A 150 4.56 6.84 -7.56
C CYS A 150 5.04 8.19 -7.04
N GLN A 151 6.36 8.38 -6.95
CA GLN A 151 6.97 9.60 -6.43
C GLN A 151 6.61 10.83 -7.27
N GLN A 152 6.56 10.72 -8.60
CA GLN A 152 6.13 11.80 -9.48
C GLN A 152 4.68 12.20 -9.21
N LEU A 153 3.78 11.22 -9.06
CA LEU A 153 2.38 11.51 -8.72
C LEU A 153 2.26 12.17 -7.34
N LEU A 154 2.90 11.59 -6.31
CA LEU A 154 2.89 12.17 -4.96
C LEU A 154 3.43 13.61 -4.95
N THR A 155 4.51 13.85 -5.70
CA THR A 155 5.10 15.18 -5.89
C THR A 155 4.09 16.13 -6.52
N SER A 156 3.37 15.70 -7.56
CA SER A 156 2.33 16.53 -8.19
C SER A 156 1.21 16.89 -7.21
N ILE A 157 0.74 15.93 -6.41
CA ILE A 157 -0.29 16.15 -5.39
C ILE A 157 0.23 17.10 -4.29
N TRP A 158 1.49 16.96 -3.89
CA TRP A 158 2.10 17.80 -2.86
C TRP A 158 2.28 19.26 -3.30
N TYR A 159 2.62 19.50 -4.57
CA TYR A 159 2.90 20.84 -5.10
C TYR A 159 1.69 21.52 -5.75
N GLU A 160 0.54 20.86 -5.90
CA GLU A 160 -0.67 21.44 -6.51
C GLU A 160 -1.17 22.70 -5.77
N GLY A 161 -0.93 22.81 -4.46
CA GLY A 161 -1.24 24.01 -3.67
C GLY A 161 -0.16 25.12 -3.70
N PHE A 162 1.01 24.87 -4.28
CA PHE A 162 2.15 25.81 -4.33
C PHE A 162 2.85 25.80 -5.71
N PRO A 163 2.17 26.27 -6.78
CA PRO A 163 2.60 26.08 -8.17
C PRO A 163 3.97 26.70 -8.53
N GLY A 164 4.48 27.66 -7.75
CA GLY A 164 5.76 28.34 -8.00
C GLY A 164 7.01 27.70 -7.36
N ARG A 165 6.86 26.58 -6.63
CA ARG A 165 7.92 26.02 -5.78
C ARG A 165 8.82 24.99 -6.48
N GLN A 166 8.31 24.28 -7.48
CA GLN A 166 9.04 23.20 -8.16
C GLN A 166 10.09 23.71 -9.18
N GLN A 167 9.92 24.93 -9.70
CA GLN A 167 10.83 25.53 -10.70
C GLN A 167 11.93 26.43 -10.11
N ARG A 168 11.89 26.77 -8.81
CA ARG A 168 12.87 27.66 -8.18
C ARG A 168 13.92 26.85 -7.43
N GLY A 169 15.18 27.30 -7.50
CA GLY A 169 16.34 26.60 -6.94
C GLY A 169 16.18 26.28 -5.44
N SER A 170 16.87 25.23 -4.99
CA SER A 170 16.77 24.66 -3.63
C SER A 170 16.85 25.72 -2.51
N ALA A 171 17.72 26.73 -2.67
CA ALA A 171 17.89 27.82 -1.70
C ALA A 171 16.60 28.65 -1.49
N TRP A 172 15.84 28.95 -2.55
CA TRP A 172 14.58 29.70 -2.43
C TRP A 172 13.53 28.88 -1.67
N ASN A 173 13.48 27.57 -1.90
CA ASN A 173 12.56 26.68 -1.21
C ASN A 173 12.87 26.58 0.29
N ILE A 174 14.14 26.66 0.68
CA ILE A 174 14.57 26.71 2.09
C ILE A 174 14.14 28.03 2.73
N ILE A 175 14.35 29.17 2.05
CA ILE A 175 13.94 30.49 2.56
C ILE A 175 12.43 30.54 2.79
N VAL A 176 11.63 30.06 1.83
CA VAL A 176 10.17 29.99 1.96
C VAL A 176 9.75 29.07 3.12
N CYS A 177 10.44 27.94 3.33
CA CYS A 177 10.23 27.09 4.52
C CYS A 177 10.47 27.85 5.82
N ILE A 178 11.59 28.57 5.94
CA ILE A 178 11.94 29.31 7.14
C ILE A 178 10.90 30.40 7.43
N ILE A 179 10.46 31.13 6.41
CA ILE A 179 9.41 32.15 6.54
C ILE A 179 8.09 31.52 7.00
N LEU A 180 7.70 30.36 6.43
CA LEU A 180 6.50 29.62 6.87
C LEU A 180 6.59 29.17 8.33
N ILE A 181 7.74 28.69 8.79
CA ILE A 181 7.96 28.28 10.18
C ILE A 181 7.80 29.46 11.13
N ILE A 182 8.33 30.63 10.78
CA ILE A 182 8.20 31.87 11.58
C ILE A 182 6.76 32.39 11.58
N LEU A 183 6.06 32.28 10.45
CA LEU A 183 4.67 32.75 10.31
C LEU A 183 3.65 31.80 10.96
N TRP A 184 4.00 30.52 11.14
CA TRP A 184 3.16 29.49 11.75
C TRP A 184 2.55 29.88 13.11
N PRO A 185 3.31 30.39 14.11
CA PRO A 185 2.74 30.81 15.39
C PRO A 185 1.72 31.96 15.25
N VAL A 186 1.96 32.90 14.33
CA VAL A 186 1.03 34.01 14.06
C VAL A 186 -0.27 33.48 13.45
N LEU A 187 -0.16 32.56 12.49
CA LEU A 187 -1.31 31.90 11.88
C LEU A 187 -2.09 31.06 12.90
N ALA A 188 -1.41 30.33 13.78
CA ALA A 188 -2.03 29.54 14.84
C ALA A 188 -2.84 30.42 15.81
N ILE A 189 -2.28 31.54 16.26
CA ILE A 189 -2.99 32.49 17.13
C ILE A 189 -4.18 33.11 16.39
N SER A 190 -4.02 33.47 15.12
CA SER A 190 -5.12 34.03 14.31
C SER A 190 -6.25 33.02 14.10
N TYR A 191 -5.95 31.75 13.84
CA TYR A 191 -6.95 30.69 13.65
C TYR A 191 -7.71 30.40 14.96
N ILE A 192 -7.00 30.38 16.07
CA ILE A 192 -7.60 30.22 17.40
C ILE A 192 -8.52 31.41 17.72
N LEU A 193 -8.10 32.65 17.47
CA LEU A 193 -8.93 33.84 17.67
C LEU A 193 -10.17 33.84 16.78
N VAL A 194 -10.04 33.49 15.50
CA VAL A 194 -11.19 33.36 14.57
C VAL A 194 -12.14 32.27 15.04
N SER A 195 -11.62 31.14 15.51
CA SER A 195 -12.43 30.05 16.07
C SER A 195 -13.16 30.48 17.33
N TYR A 196 -12.51 31.25 18.22
CA TYR A 196 -13.14 31.82 19.41
C TYR A 196 -14.21 32.85 19.06
N VAL A 197 -13.95 33.78 18.13
CA VAL A 197 -14.92 34.79 17.69
C VAL A 197 -16.13 34.15 17.00
N PHE A 198 -15.92 33.10 16.20
CA PHE A 198 -17.00 32.36 15.54
C PHE A 198 -17.85 31.55 16.54
N LEU A 199 -17.24 30.89 17.53
CA LEU A 199 -17.95 30.25 18.64
C LEU A 199 -18.73 31.27 19.47
N ASP A 200 -18.16 32.45 19.74
CA ASP A 200 -18.80 33.52 20.50
C ASP A 200 -19.98 34.15 19.72
N LEU A 201 -19.88 34.23 18.38
CA LEU A 201 -20.97 34.66 17.49
C LEU A 201 -22.12 33.64 17.41
N ILE A 202 -21.81 32.33 17.45
CA ILE A 202 -22.80 31.26 17.55
C ILE A 202 -23.46 31.28 18.94
N PHE A 203 -22.70 31.44 20.02
CA PHE A 203 -23.22 31.48 21.38
C PHE A 203 -24.11 32.73 21.62
N LYS A 204 -23.76 33.88 21.04
CA LYS A 204 -24.61 35.09 21.04
C LYS A 204 -25.89 34.94 20.21
N ASN A 205 -25.86 34.21 19.09
CA ASN A 205 -27.07 33.91 18.31
C ASN A 205 -27.94 32.81 18.95
N LEU A 206 -27.39 31.97 19.84
CA LEU A 206 -28.12 30.93 20.57
C LEU A 206 -28.69 31.38 21.92
N SER A 207 -28.58 32.68 22.28
CA SER A 207 -29.29 33.27 23.41
C SER A 207 -30.52 34.03 22.90
N PRO A 208 -31.65 33.35 22.61
CA PRO A 208 -32.91 34.01 22.35
C PRO A 208 -33.41 34.65 23.65
N LYS A 209 -33.70 35.96 23.54
CA LYS A 209 -34.54 36.78 24.43
C LYS A 209 -35.21 36.01 25.58
N ILE A 210 -34.76 36.28 26.79
CA ILE A 210 -35.62 36.39 27.97
C ILE A 210 -35.48 37.83 28.46
#